data_AF-A0ABD0MJH3-F1
#
_entry.id   AF-A0ABD0MJH3-F1
#
_cell.length_a   1.000
_cell.length_b   1.000
_cell.length_c   1.000
_cell.angle_alpha   90.00
_cell.angle_beta   90.00
_cell.angle_gamma   90.00
#
_symmetry.space_group_name_H-M   'P 1'
#
loop_
_entity.id
_entity.type
_entity.pdbx_description
1 polymer ?
#
loop_
_entity_poly.entity_id
_entity_poly.type
_entity_poly.pdbx_seq_one_letter_code
_entity_poly.pdbx_strand_id
1 'polypeptide(L)' 'LYTTTLTVTPNSPVFTGETVNLMCGIEYYSYWTYHWFKEGTYLHVSQMTHHYTVHGNTLTIRATVSDAGQYT' A
#
# COMPACT_ATOMS: atom_id res chain seq x y z
N LEU A 1 8.74 8.36 -20.53
CA LEU A 1 7.50 7.59 -20.26
C LEU A 1 7.69 7.00 -18.88
N TYR A 2 6.95 7.47 -17.87
CA TYR A 2 7.07 6.98 -16.50
C TYR A 2 6.01 5.91 -16.32
N THR A 3 6.41 4.69 -16.02
CA THR A 3 5.50 3.58 -15.76
C THR A 3 5.51 3.29 -14.27
N THR A 4 4.33 3.29 -13.66
CA THR A 4 4.15 2.88 -12.27
C THR A 4 3.58 1.47 -12.21
N THR A 5 4.06 0.67 -11.26
CA THR A 5 3.57 -0.68 -11.00
C THR A 5 3.14 -0.79 -9.55
N LEU A 6 2.02 -1.47 -9.29
CA LEU A 6 1.61 -1.82 -7.94
C LEU A 6 1.79 -3.32 -7.76
N THR A 7 2.68 -3.72 -6.84
CA THR A 7 2.93 -5.13 -6.51
C THR A 7 2.42 -5.44 -5.11
N VAL A 8 1.75 -6.58 -4.96
CA VAL A 8 1.16 -7.05 -3.69
C VAL A 8 1.85 -8.34 -3.25
N THR A 9 2.26 -8.41 -1.99
CA THR A 9 2.90 -9.59 -1.40
C THR A 9 2.28 -9.92 -0.04
N PRO A 10 1.71 -11.12 0.15
CA PRO A 10 1.60 -12.19 -0.85
C PRO A 10 0.59 -11.86 -1.95
N ASN A 11 0.86 -12.30 -3.18
CA ASN A 11 -0.07 -12.17 -4.32
C ASN A 11 -1.05 -13.36 -4.36
N SER A 12 -1.68 -13.62 -3.21
CA SER A 12 -2.64 -14.69 -3.00
C SER A 12 -3.70 -14.18 -2.03
N PRO A 13 -4.84 -14.88 -1.84
CA PRO A 13 -5.76 -14.55 -0.78
C PRO A 13 -5.01 -14.39 0.55
N VAL A 14 -5.30 -13.29 1.26
CA VAL A 14 -4.69 -12.94 2.54
C VAL A 14 -5.73 -13.22 3.62
N PHE A 15 -5.33 -13.95 4.66
CA PHE A 15 -6.18 -14.24 5.81
C PHE A 15 -6.05 -13.15 6.87
N THR A 16 -7.07 -13.02 7.71
CA THR A 16 -7.05 -12.07 8.82
C THR A 16 -5.87 -12.34 9.76
N GLY A 17 -5.15 -11.28 10.14
CA GLY A 17 -3.97 -11.34 11.00
C GLY A 17 -2.65 -11.52 10.25
N GLU A 18 -2.69 -11.91 8.97
CA GLU A 18 -1.49 -11.95 8.12
C GLU A 18 -1.02 -10.55 7.73
N THR A 19 0.24 -10.45 7.35
CA THR A 19 0.83 -9.21 6.87
C THR A 19 0.84 -9.18 5.35
N VAL A 20 0.27 -8.13 4.77
CA VAL A 20 0.37 -7.85 3.33
C VAL A 20 1.17 -6.56 3.11
N ASN A 21 2.01 -6.57 2.07
CA ASN A 21 2.78 -5.43 1.63
C ASN A 21 2.36 -5.05 0.23
N LEU A 22 2.00 -3.78 0.04
CA LEU A 22 1.76 -3.17 -1.25
C LEU A 22 2.95 -2.28 -1.55
N MET A 23 3.55 -2.41 -2.72
CA MET A 23 4.71 -1.61 -3.14
C MET A 23 4.43 -0.94 -4.48
N CYS A 24 4.60 0.37 -4.51
CA CYS A 24 4.52 1.19 -5.71
C CYS A 24 5.93 1.28 -6.34
N GLY A 25 6.13 0.62 -7.47
CA GLY A 25 7.35 0.74 -8.27
C GLY A 25 7.20 1.85 -9.30
N ILE A 26 8.26 2.64 -9.50
CA ILE A 26 8.35 3.60 -10.60
C ILE A 26 9.70 3.46 -11.28
N GLU A 27 9.68 3.31 -12.60
CA GLU A 27 10.90 3.26 -13.39
C GLU A 27 11.41 4.69 -13.65
N TYR A 28 12.72 4.87 -13.50
CA TYR A 28 13.49 6.10 -13.70
C TYR A 28 13.34 7.18 -12.60
N TYR A 29 14.50 7.69 -12.16
CA TYR A 29 14.71 8.67 -11.10
C TYR A 29 14.34 8.21 -9.67
N SER A 30 15.16 8.63 -8.71
CA SER A 30 14.82 8.67 -7.28
C SER A 30 14.16 10.02 -6.96
N TYR A 31 13.57 10.20 -5.77
CA TYR A 31 12.86 11.41 -5.29
C TYR A 31 11.38 11.56 -5.65
N TRP A 32 10.61 10.48 -5.53
CA TRP A 32 9.14 10.53 -5.65
C TRP A 32 8.46 10.63 -4.29
N THR A 33 7.34 11.36 -4.24
CA THR A 33 6.40 11.31 -3.12
C THR A 33 5.35 10.25 -3.43
N TYR A 34 5.16 9.33 -2.50
CA TYR A 34 4.20 8.24 -2.64
C TYR A 34 2.96 8.56 -1.81
N HIS A 35 1.80 8.37 -2.43
CA HIS A 35 0.50 8.51 -1.82
C HIS A 35 -0.23 7.19 -1.95
N TRP A 36 -0.99 6.82 -0.92
CA TRP A 36 -1.76 5.60 -0.89
C TRP A 36 -3.23 5.94 -0.75
N PHE A 37 -4.07 5.26 -1.52
CA PHE A 37 -5.52 5.40 -1.45
C PHE A 37 -6.17 4.03 -1.30
N LYS A 38 -7.26 3.99 -0.55
CA LYS A 38 -8.15 2.84 -0.45
C LYS A 38 -9.55 3.29 -0.84
N GLU A 39 -10.14 2.66 -1.85
CA GLU A 39 -11.46 3.05 -2.37
C GLU A 39 -11.53 4.57 -2.69
N GLY A 40 -10.46 5.12 -3.28
CA GLY A 40 -10.33 6.54 -3.58
C GLY A 40 -10.13 7.47 -2.38
N THR A 41 -10.12 6.95 -1.15
CA THR A 41 -9.88 7.72 0.07
C THR A 41 -8.39 7.75 0.38
N TYR A 42 -7.83 8.95 0.57
CA TYR A 42 -6.42 9.14 0.91
C TYR A 42 -6.09 8.53 2.27
N LEU A 43 -5.14 7.59 2.30
CA LEU A 43 -4.58 7.04 3.53
C LEU A 43 -3.54 8.03 4.06
N HIS A 44 -3.98 8.90 4.96
CA HIS A 44 -3.12 9.95 5.47
C HIS A 44 -1.93 9.37 6.24
N VAL A 45 -0.72 9.56 5.71
CA VAL A 45 0.54 9.03 6.26
C VAL A 45 0.82 9.50 7.69
N SER A 46 0.32 10.67 8.10
CA SER A 46 0.44 11.16 9.48
C SER A 46 -0.59 10.56 10.45
N GLN A 47 -1.61 9.87 9.94
CA GLN A 47 -2.51 9.02 10.70
C GLN A 47 -1.99 7.59 10.69
N MET A 48 -0.77 7.39 11.22
CA MET A 48 -0.32 6.07 11.69
C MET A 48 -1.25 5.61 12.82
N THR A 49 -2.47 5.23 12.46
CA THR A 49 -3.22 4.25 13.20
C THR A 49 -2.35 2.99 13.23
N HIS A 50 -2.33 2.23 14.32
CA HIS A 50 -1.56 0.97 14.42
C HIS A 50 -1.87 -0.04 13.29
N HIS A 51 -2.84 0.27 12.45
CA HIS A 51 -3.40 -0.51 11.38
C HIS A 51 -2.63 -0.42 10.05
N TYR A 52 -2.06 0.76 9.71
CA TYR A 52 -1.33 0.99 8.45
C TYR A 52 0.05 1.59 8.72
N THR A 53 1.08 1.00 8.12
CA THR A 53 2.46 1.53 8.16
C THR A 53 2.89 1.89 6.75
N VAL A 54 3.25 3.15 6.51
CA VAL A 54 3.79 3.61 5.23
C VAL A 54 5.28 3.88 5.38
N HIS A 55 6.10 3.22 4.55
CA HIS A 55 7.53 3.45 4.46
C HIS A 55 7.92 3.73 3.01
N GLY A 56 7.99 5.02 2.65
CA GLY A 56 8.28 5.45 1.29
C GLY A 56 7.25 4.89 0.31
N ASN A 57 7.70 4.02 -0.58
CA ASN A 57 6.88 3.41 -1.63
C ASN A 57 6.17 2.11 -1.20
N THR A 58 6.18 1.78 0.09
CA THR A 58 5.58 0.55 0.62
C THR A 58 4.52 0.87 1.67
N LEU A 59 3.34 0.25 1.53
CA LEU A 59 2.27 0.20 2.53
C LEU A 59 2.22 -1.21 3.11
N THR A 60 2.33 -1.30 4.44
CA THR A 60 2.21 -2.55 5.19
C THR A 60 0.91 -2.54 5.98
N ILE A 61 0.14 -3.63 5.87
CA ILE A 61 -1.16 -3.80 6.51
C ILE A 61 -1.15 -5.12 7.28
N ARG A 62 -1.63 -5.11 8.52
CA ARG A 62 -1.99 -6.34 9.23
C ARG A 62 -3.47 -6.61 8.94
N ALA A 63 -3.73 -7.57 8.06
CA ALA A 63 -5.01 -7.71 7.38
C ALA A 63 -6.18 -7.96 8.34
N THR A 64 -7.27 -7.24 8.12
CA THR A 64 -8.60 -7.50 8.67
C THR A 64 -9.63 -7.55 7.54
N VAL A 65 -10.85 -8.00 7.84
CA VAL A 65 -11.91 -8.07 6.82
C VAL A 65 -12.27 -6.69 6.24
N SER A 66 -12.08 -5.61 7.00
CA SER A 66 -12.36 -4.26 6.51
C SER A 66 -11.31 -3.77 5.52
N ASP A 67 -10.16 -4.43 5.40
CA ASP A 67 -9.08 -4.07 4.48
C ASP A 67 -9.24 -4.58 3.07
N ALA A 68 -10.20 -5.48 2.84
CA ALA A 68 -10.57 -5.86 1.50
C ALA A 68 -11.02 -4.62 0.72
N GLY A 69 -10.50 -4.46 -0.50
CA GLY A 69 -10.84 -3.33 -1.35
C GLY A 69 -9.77 -3.05 -2.40
N GLN A 70 -10.02 -2.01 -3.18
CA GLN A 70 -9.10 -1.49 -4.17
C GLN A 70 -8.11 -0.52 -3.53
N TYR A 71 -6.82 -0.72 -3.83
CA TYR A 71 -5.73 0.16 -3.46
C TYR A 71 -5.07 0.75 -4.71
N THR A 72 -4.66 2.01 -4.62
CA THR A 72 -3.91 2.73 -5.66
C THR A 72 -2.83 3.60 -5.05
#